data_AF-A0A6P2BFN9-F1
#
_entry.id   AF-A0A6P2BFN9-F1
#
_cell.length_a   1.000
_cell.length_b   1.000
_cell.length_c   1.000
_cell.angle_alpha   90.00
_cell.angle_beta   90.00
_cell.angle_gamma   90.00
#
_symmetry.space_group_name_H-M   'P 1'
#
loop_
_entity.id
_entity.type
_entity.pdbx_description
1 polymer ?
#
loop_
_entity_poly.entity_id
_entity_poly.type
_entity_poly.pdbx_seq_one_letter_code
_entity_poly.pdbx_strand_id
1 'polypeptide(L)'
;MTDRKTENAQDDFETIAPAEVALTREAELTPAASDGRRRLLTWSAVVLFGLLFGGLLVMLPNALRPDLERIATGAESPPPGARERRREAGPAQQAEEENGDPVAPYQQSRLERERRAVEDLISRLLDLQDDLESRAVERWGADRLAAARALAASGDDAFIEERFDEARQRYQDAVSALKELQGTAKDAYESALQRGLDAIEDALSDEARDAYELALAIRPDSSAARRGLERAEVLDAVLSAVRDGEGHLAAGELEAARTQFEAALELDAETVAARQGLAEARSRIVTRAFNAALSRGYGALASGHLDTARDAFREALRLRSGSSEAEEGLLLVEQASTDRRIESLRQEATALMEDEQWTEAAQRYDEALELDGALSFARQGRSKARRLAALEERMLETLGQPDRLSEDVVLADARSLLRELRAVEHPRPGFAAHVAELEQLLEVAAAPVTVRLRSDGATEVTILRVARLGSFEERRIELRPGLYTATGSRPGYRDVRLEFRVAADGSGNPVIIRTEERI
;
A
#
# COMPACT_ATOMS: atom_id res chain seq x y z
N MET A 1 -52.24 -22.64 -43.28
CA MET A 1 -52.18 -22.95 -41.84
C MET A 1 -50.85 -22.39 -41.31
N THR A 2 -50.79 -21.55 -40.29
CA THR A 2 -51.28 -21.71 -38.89
C THR A 2 -50.63 -22.93 -38.21
N ASP A 3 -50.01 -22.83 -37.03
CA ASP A 3 -50.18 -21.78 -36.01
C ASP A 3 -48.93 -21.00 -35.62
N ARG A 4 -49.14 -19.84 -34.98
CA ARG A 4 -48.06 -18.96 -34.45
C ARG A 4 -48.42 -18.50 -33.04
N LYS A 5 -48.29 -19.41 -32.06
CA LYS A 5 -48.65 -19.14 -30.67
C LYS A 5 -47.64 -18.19 -30.02
N THR A 6 -48.00 -16.91 -29.94
CA THR A 6 -47.33 -15.93 -29.07
C THR A 6 -47.77 -16.14 -27.63
N GLU A 7 -46.87 -16.60 -26.77
CA GLU A 7 -47.10 -16.74 -25.33
C GLU A 7 -46.47 -15.53 -24.63
N ASN A 8 -47.31 -14.67 -24.03
CA ASN A 8 -46.90 -13.38 -23.48
C ASN A 8 -46.72 -13.49 -21.96
N ALA A 9 -45.50 -13.79 -21.52
CA ALA A 9 -45.16 -13.81 -20.09
C ALA A 9 -45.07 -12.37 -19.57
N GLN A 10 -45.86 -12.05 -18.54
CA GLN A 10 -45.76 -10.80 -17.79
C GLN A 10 -44.82 -11.01 -16.60
N ASP A 11 -43.92 -10.06 -16.35
CA ASP A 11 -43.11 -10.04 -15.12
C ASP A 11 -43.95 -9.54 -13.94
N ASP A 12 -44.43 -10.45 -13.09
CA ASP A 12 -45.02 -10.12 -11.80
C ASP A 12 -43.91 -9.82 -10.76
N PHE A 13 -43.39 -8.59 -10.79
CA PHE A 13 -42.48 -8.08 -9.75
C PHE A 13 -43.25 -7.70 -8.48
N GLU A 14 -43.43 -8.64 -7.56
CA GLU A 14 -43.92 -8.32 -6.20
C GLU A 14 -42.96 -7.35 -5.48
N THR A 15 -43.44 -6.15 -5.19
CA THR A 15 -42.65 -5.14 -4.46
C THR A 15 -42.65 -5.44 -2.97
N ILE A 16 -41.54 -5.96 -2.46
CA ILE A 16 -41.35 -6.22 -1.02
C ILE A 16 -41.21 -4.88 -0.28
N ALA A 17 -42.24 -4.49 0.46
CA ALA A 17 -42.19 -3.37 1.40
C ALA A 17 -41.49 -3.78 2.71
N PRO A 18 -40.69 -2.90 3.35
CA PRO A 18 -40.06 -3.19 4.62
C PRO A 18 -41.10 -3.24 5.76
N ALA A 19 -41.00 -4.24 6.63
CA ALA A 19 -41.84 -4.34 7.82
C ALA A 19 -41.33 -3.43 8.95
N GLU A 20 -42.20 -2.59 9.51
CA GLU A 20 -41.88 -1.77 10.69
C GLU A 20 -41.79 -2.62 11.96
N VAL A 21 -40.55 -2.93 12.39
CA VAL A 21 -40.30 -3.66 13.65
C VAL A 21 -40.19 -2.66 14.81
N ALA A 22 -41.26 -2.52 15.58
CA ALA A 22 -41.29 -1.69 16.78
C ALA A 22 -40.45 -2.30 17.92
N LEU A 23 -39.19 -1.89 18.04
CA LEU A 23 -38.26 -2.33 19.10
C LEU A 23 -38.46 -1.54 20.41
N THR A 24 -39.58 -1.76 21.10
CA THR A 24 -39.78 -1.24 22.46
C THR A 24 -39.01 -2.04 23.51
N ARG A 25 -37.81 -1.58 23.84
CA ARG A 25 -37.16 -1.83 25.14
C ARG A 25 -36.59 -0.54 25.71
N GLU A 26 -37.31 0.04 26.65
CA GLU A 26 -36.71 0.96 27.60
C GLU A 26 -35.70 0.19 28.46
N ALA A 27 -34.46 0.65 28.47
CA ALA A 27 -33.43 0.22 29.41
C ALA A 27 -33.01 1.46 30.20
N GLU A 28 -33.29 1.48 31.49
CA GLU A 28 -32.94 2.60 32.36
C GLU A 28 -31.41 2.76 32.43
N LEU A 29 -30.90 3.87 31.91
CA LEU A 29 -29.50 4.25 32.03
C LEU A 29 -29.37 5.45 32.96
N THR A 30 -28.93 5.19 34.19
CA THR A 30 -28.58 6.24 35.14
C THR A 30 -27.29 6.96 34.70
N PRO A 31 -27.23 8.30 34.76
CA PRO A 31 -26.09 9.05 34.26
C PRO A 31 -24.90 8.99 35.22
N ALA A 32 -23.90 8.16 34.91
CA ALA A 32 -22.59 8.24 35.54
C ALA A 32 -21.85 9.51 35.07
N ALA A 33 -21.38 10.33 36.00
CA ALA A 33 -20.82 11.65 35.69
C ALA A 33 -19.45 11.58 34.99
N SER A 34 -19.36 12.15 33.79
CA SER A 34 -18.11 12.27 33.02
C SER A 34 -17.42 13.63 33.26
N ASP A 35 -16.61 13.75 34.31
CA ASP A 35 -15.78 14.95 34.54
C ASP A 35 -14.52 14.92 33.67
N GLY A 36 -14.67 15.35 32.40
CA GLY A 36 -13.71 15.16 31.31
C GLY A 36 -13.28 16.48 30.65
N ARG A 37 -12.28 17.15 31.23
CA ARG A 37 -11.74 18.47 30.80
C ARG A 37 -11.46 18.58 29.29
N ARG A 38 -12.35 19.24 28.53
CA ARG A 38 -12.05 19.73 27.17
C ARG A 38 -11.36 21.10 27.23
N ARG A 39 -10.06 21.15 26.92
CA ARG A 39 -9.37 22.40 26.56
C ARG A 39 -9.66 22.74 25.09
N LEU A 40 -10.51 23.73 24.85
CA LEU A 40 -10.65 24.36 23.53
C LEU A 40 -9.70 25.56 23.46
N LEU A 41 -8.61 25.44 22.70
CA LEU A 41 -7.84 26.60 22.23
C LEU A 41 -8.36 27.01 20.86
N THR A 42 -9.27 27.98 20.83
CA THR A 42 -9.67 28.68 19.60
C THR A 42 -8.71 29.84 19.34
N TRP A 43 -7.82 29.71 18.37
CA TRP A 43 -6.92 30.76 17.89
C TRP A 43 -7.31 31.19 16.47
N SER A 44 -8.07 32.27 16.35
CA SER A 44 -8.06 33.20 15.20
C SER A 44 -9.15 34.26 15.38
N ALA A 45 -8.77 35.54 15.33
CA ALA A 45 -9.69 36.68 15.26
C ALA A 45 -8.99 37.84 14.55
N VAL A 46 -9.71 38.58 13.70
CA VAL A 46 -9.21 39.71 12.88
C VAL A 46 -8.24 39.18 11.78
N VAL A 47 -8.33 39.57 10.50
CA VAL A 47 -8.60 40.90 9.92
C VAL A 47 -9.83 40.94 9.00
N LEU A 48 -10.75 41.86 9.31
CA LEU A 48 -11.74 42.42 8.38
C LEU A 48 -11.43 43.91 8.19
N PHE A 49 -10.38 44.24 7.45
CA PHE A 49 -10.06 45.62 7.07
C PHE A 49 -9.16 45.61 5.82
N GLY A 50 -9.63 46.23 4.73
CA GLY A 50 -8.94 46.18 3.42
C GLY A 50 -9.71 46.77 2.24
N LEU A 51 -11.00 47.08 2.39
CA LEU A 51 -11.82 47.75 1.36
C LEU A 51 -11.77 49.28 1.46
N LEU A 52 -10.56 49.87 1.56
CA LEU A 52 -10.41 51.33 1.63
C LEU A 52 -9.02 51.87 1.26
N PHE A 53 -8.56 51.66 0.02
CA PHE A 53 -7.73 52.63 -0.73
C PHE A 53 -7.68 52.27 -2.23
N GLY A 54 -7.23 53.20 -3.09
CA GLY A 54 -7.03 52.95 -4.54
C GLY A 54 -8.10 53.49 -5.49
N GLY A 55 -9.14 54.16 -4.99
CA GLY A 55 -10.29 54.63 -5.77
C GLY A 55 -10.27 56.09 -6.25
N LEU A 56 -9.09 56.72 -6.46
CA LEU A 56 -9.04 58.11 -6.97
C LEU A 56 -7.71 58.50 -7.64
N LEU A 57 -7.66 58.46 -8.97
CA LEU A 57 -7.09 59.57 -9.77
C LEU A 57 -7.57 59.50 -11.23
N VAL A 58 -8.17 60.58 -11.72
CA VAL A 58 -8.76 60.70 -13.06
C VAL A 58 -7.86 61.55 -13.96
N MET A 59 -7.90 61.27 -15.27
CA MET A 59 -7.18 61.97 -16.33
C MET A 59 -7.36 63.50 -16.36
N LEU A 60 -6.22 64.20 -16.51
CA LEU A 60 -5.98 65.38 -17.39
C LEU A 60 -6.84 66.67 -17.17
N PRO A 61 -6.57 67.79 -17.88
CA PRO A 61 -5.28 68.49 -17.97
C PRO A 61 -5.42 70.03 -17.83
N ASN A 62 -4.31 70.77 -17.65
CA ASN A 62 -4.15 72.10 -18.31
C ASN A 62 -2.74 72.72 -18.24
N ALA A 63 -2.34 73.33 -19.36
CA ALA A 63 -1.61 74.62 -19.53
C ALA A 63 -0.34 74.95 -18.68
N LEU A 64 0.80 75.44 -19.21
CA LEU A 64 1.15 76.00 -20.53
C LEU A 64 2.54 75.52 -21.05
N ARG A 65 2.87 75.97 -22.27
CA ARG A 65 4.08 75.74 -23.13
C ARG A 65 5.28 76.64 -22.72
N PRO A 66 6.46 76.71 -23.42
CA PRO A 66 6.82 76.13 -24.74
C PRO A 66 8.27 75.62 -24.96
N ASP A 67 8.53 75.16 -26.20
CA ASP A 67 9.80 75.13 -26.98
C ASP A 67 11.04 74.37 -26.39
N LEU A 68 11.87 73.64 -27.15
CA LEU A 68 12.06 73.40 -28.60
C LEU A 68 12.35 71.89 -28.85
N GLU A 69 12.05 71.34 -30.04
CA GLU A 69 13.08 70.58 -30.80
C GLU A 69 12.77 70.29 -32.28
N ARG A 70 13.71 69.60 -32.95
CA ARG A 70 13.92 69.47 -34.40
C ARG A 70 14.84 68.28 -34.68
N ILE A 71 14.82 67.57 -35.82
CA ILE A 71 13.96 67.66 -37.03
C ILE A 71 13.33 66.24 -37.22
N ALA A 72 13.35 65.43 -38.30
CA ALA A 72 13.24 65.54 -39.77
C ALA A 72 12.71 64.20 -40.32
N THR A 73 12.00 64.20 -41.45
CA THR A 73 12.16 63.22 -42.57
C THR A 73 11.19 63.54 -43.73
N GLY A 74 11.53 63.15 -44.97
CA GLY A 74 10.70 63.35 -46.17
C GLY A 74 10.72 64.81 -46.69
N ALA A 75 11.61 65.26 -47.59
CA ALA A 75 11.98 64.79 -48.93
C ALA A 75 11.04 65.28 -50.07
N GLU A 76 11.62 65.34 -51.28
CA GLU A 76 10.99 65.67 -52.58
C GLU A 76 10.79 67.17 -52.93
N SER A 77 10.94 67.47 -54.23
CA SER A 77 10.93 68.79 -54.90
C SER A 77 9.96 68.73 -56.11
N PRO A 78 9.62 69.80 -56.88
CA PRO A 78 10.14 71.17 -56.95
C PRO A 78 8.96 72.17 -56.72
N PRO A 79 8.57 73.24 -57.49
CA PRO A 79 9.15 73.94 -58.65
C PRO A 79 9.18 75.50 -58.46
N PRO A 80 8.83 76.46 -59.37
CA PRO A 80 9.52 77.78 -59.39
C PRO A 80 8.61 79.03 -59.24
N GLY A 81 9.21 80.23 -59.08
CA GLY A 81 8.45 81.49 -59.25
C GLY A 81 9.07 82.78 -58.71
N ALA A 82 9.81 83.51 -59.54
CA ALA A 82 10.48 84.79 -59.25
C ALA A 82 9.60 85.94 -58.69
N ARG A 83 10.18 86.76 -57.80
CA ARG A 83 10.38 88.25 -57.93
C ARG A 83 10.91 88.89 -56.63
N GLU A 84 12.10 89.47 -56.63
CA GLU A 84 12.41 90.89 -56.93
C GLU A 84 11.94 91.96 -55.90
N ARG A 85 12.86 92.33 -55.00
CA ARG A 85 13.44 93.69 -54.83
C ARG A 85 14.49 93.64 -53.69
N ARG A 86 15.79 93.85 -53.94
CA ARG A 86 16.50 95.07 -54.38
C ARG A 86 16.47 96.20 -53.33
N ARG A 87 17.58 96.32 -52.61
CA ARG A 87 18.26 97.53 -52.06
C ARG A 87 19.52 97.05 -51.33
N GLU A 88 20.67 97.72 -51.31
CA GLU A 88 21.25 98.70 -52.26
C GLU A 88 22.78 98.67 -52.01
N ALA A 89 23.63 99.03 -52.99
CA ALA A 89 25.07 98.73 -52.91
C ALA A 89 25.96 99.91 -52.47
N GLY A 90 26.99 99.62 -51.67
CA GLY A 90 28.12 100.50 -51.34
C GLY A 90 29.33 99.65 -50.89
N PRO A 91 30.60 99.99 -51.21
CA PRO A 91 31.54 98.93 -51.59
C PRO A 91 32.87 98.85 -50.82
N ALA A 92 33.41 97.62 -50.83
CA ALA A 92 34.82 97.22 -50.94
C ALA A 92 35.87 97.72 -49.93
N GLN A 93 36.57 96.75 -49.31
CA GLN A 93 38.03 96.74 -49.21
C GLN A 93 38.58 95.30 -49.16
N GLN A 94 39.87 95.15 -49.46
CA GLN A 94 40.65 93.89 -49.42
C GLN A 94 41.78 94.03 -48.38
N ALA A 95 42.59 92.97 -48.21
CA ALA A 95 43.61 92.75 -47.17
C ALA A 95 43.03 92.20 -45.84
N GLU A 96 43.77 91.46 -45.02
CA GLU A 96 45.18 91.01 -45.16
C GLU A 96 45.33 89.50 -45.46
N GLU A 97 46.48 89.12 -46.05
CA GLU A 97 47.07 87.78 -45.88
C GLU A 97 47.94 87.81 -44.61
N GLU A 98 47.56 87.11 -43.54
CA GLU A 98 48.32 87.10 -42.29
C GLU A 98 49.40 86.01 -42.30
N ASN A 99 50.65 86.41 -42.06
CA ASN A 99 51.78 85.47 -42.00
C ASN A 99 51.80 84.78 -40.64
N GLY A 100 51.70 83.44 -40.62
CA GLY A 100 51.90 82.65 -39.41
C GLY A 100 53.38 82.63 -38.99
N ASP A 101 53.67 83.15 -37.79
CA ASP A 101 55.00 83.07 -37.18
C ASP A 101 55.42 81.59 -36.96
N PRO A 102 56.71 81.24 -37.11
CA PRO A 102 57.18 79.88 -36.85
C PRO A 102 57.11 79.56 -35.35
N VAL A 103 56.11 78.76 -34.97
CA VAL A 103 55.84 78.31 -33.59
C VAL A 103 57.12 77.82 -32.90
N ALA A 104 57.44 78.37 -31.73
CA ALA A 104 58.73 78.12 -31.08
C ALA A 104 58.89 76.64 -30.69
N PRO A 105 60.10 76.04 -30.77
CA PRO A 105 60.30 74.61 -30.49
C PRO A 105 59.83 74.14 -29.10
N TYR A 106 59.84 75.02 -28.10
CA TYR A 106 59.27 74.72 -26.77
C TYR A 106 57.73 74.65 -26.77
N GLN A 107 57.06 75.46 -27.58
CA GLN A 107 55.61 75.41 -27.77
C GLN A 107 55.21 74.17 -28.57
N GLN A 108 55.94 73.85 -29.65
CA GLN A 108 55.74 72.59 -30.39
C GLN A 108 55.88 71.37 -29.48
N SER A 109 56.96 71.32 -28.67
CA SER A 109 57.17 70.26 -27.67
C SER A 109 56.12 70.24 -26.54
N ARG A 110 55.34 71.31 -26.32
CA ARG A 110 54.17 71.30 -25.43
C ARG A 110 52.95 70.72 -26.14
N LEU A 111 52.61 71.23 -27.31
CA LEU A 111 51.47 70.78 -28.12
C LEU A 111 51.58 69.28 -28.45
N GLU A 112 52.77 68.78 -28.77
CA GLU A 112 53.01 67.33 -28.93
C GLU A 112 52.68 66.49 -27.68
N ARG A 113 52.94 67.02 -26.48
CA ARG A 113 52.64 66.31 -25.22
C ARG A 113 51.17 66.40 -24.86
N GLU A 114 50.56 67.55 -25.09
CA GLU A 114 49.13 67.78 -24.89
C GLU A 114 48.29 66.94 -25.86
N ARG A 115 48.70 66.84 -27.13
CA ARG A 115 48.18 65.91 -28.14
C ARG A 115 48.33 64.44 -27.72
N ARG A 116 49.54 63.99 -27.33
CA ARG A 116 49.74 62.60 -26.89
C ARG A 116 48.91 62.24 -25.66
N ALA A 117 48.70 63.18 -24.74
CA ALA A 117 47.83 63.00 -23.58
C ALA A 117 46.34 62.84 -23.97
N VAL A 118 45.93 63.35 -25.14
CA VAL A 118 44.61 63.09 -25.75
C VAL A 118 44.59 61.73 -26.46
N GLU A 119 45.62 61.39 -27.24
CA GLU A 119 45.74 60.08 -27.92
C GLU A 119 45.75 58.91 -26.90
N ASP A 120 46.37 59.09 -25.73
CA ASP A 120 46.29 58.19 -24.55
C ASP A 120 44.86 58.03 -24.00
N LEU A 121 44.02 59.07 -24.07
CA LEU A 121 42.63 59.03 -23.59
C LEU A 121 41.70 58.40 -24.61
N ILE A 122 41.88 58.69 -25.91
CA ILE A 122 41.15 58.05 -27.01
C ILE A 122 41.38 56.54 -26.97
N SER A 123 42.64 56.11 -26.81
CA SER A 123 42.98 54.67 -26.70
C SER A 123 42.21 54.00 -25.56
N ARG A 124 42.21 54.60 -24.36
CA ARG A 124 41.48 54.10 -23.19
C ARG A 124 39.96 54.18 -23.32
N LEU A 125 39.45 55.11 -24.12
CA LEU A 125 38.03 55.21 -24.43
C LEU A 125 37.61 54.02 -25.30
N LEU A 126 38.38 53.72 -26.35
CA LEU A 126 38.16 52.57 -27.23
C LEU A 126 38.27 51.25 -26.45
N ASP A 127 39.31 51.06 -25.61
CA ASP A 127 39.45 49.89 -24.73
C ASP A 127 38.20 49.66 -23.85
N LEU A 128 37.57 50.74 -23.37
CA LEU A 128 36.35 50.70 -22.55
C LEU A 128 35.08 50.49 -23.39
N GLN A 129 35.02 51.02 -24.61
CA GLN A 129 33.92 50.76 -25.54
C GLN A 129 33.93 49.29 -25.97
N ASP A 130 35.08 48.74 -26.36
CA ASP A 130 35.22 47.32 -26.74
C ASP A 130 34.82 46.37 -25.61
N ASP A 131 35.25 46.63 -24.36
CA ASP A 131 34.83 45.82 -23.19
C ASP A 131 33.31 45.90 -22.96
N LEU A 132 32.71 47.09 -23.05
CA LEU A 132 31.28 47.30 -22.85
C LEU A 132 30.44 46.70 -24.01
N GLU A 133 30.88 46.84 -25.25
CA GLU A 133 30.21 46.30 -26.44
C GLU A 133 30.32 44.77 -26.49
N SER A 134 31.44 44.18 -26.05
CA SER A 134 31.56 42.73 -25.82
C SER A 134 30.57 42.19 -24.78
N ARG A 135 30.10 43.06 -23.86
CA ARG A 135 29.09 42.78 -22.83
C ARG A 135 27.67 43.23 -23.23
N ALA A 136 27.45 43.52 -24.52
CA ALA A 136 26.19 43.99 -25.08
C ALA A 136 25.58 45.22 -24.36
N VAL A 137 26.40 46.23 -24.05
CA VAL A 137 25.99 47.49 -23.39
C VAL A 137 24.77 48.17 -24.03
N GLU A 138 24.57 48.04 -25.34
CA GLU A 138 23.39 48.56 -26.05
C GLU A 138 22.06 47.96 -25.52
N ARG A 139 22.06 46.76 -24.92
CA ARG A 139 20.87 46.12 -24.32
C ARG A 139 20.58 46.55 -22.87
N TRP A 140 21.53 47.16 -22.16
CA TRP A 140 21.39 47.47 -20.72
C TRP A 140 21.86 48.85 -20.27
N GLY A 141 22.46 49.64 -21.16
CA GLY A 141 23.09 50.93 -20.85
C GLY A 141 23.08 51.95 -21.99
N ALA A 142 22.24 51.77 -23.02
CA ALA A 142 22.20 52.57 -24.25
C ALA A 142 22.26 54.09 -24.01
N ASP A 143 21.41 54.63 -23.13
CA ASP A 143 21.36 56.09 -22.86
C ASP A 143 22.69 56.64 -22.31
N ARG A 144 23.35 55.88 -21.43
CA ARG A 144 24.64 56.25 -20.83
C ARG A 144 25.77 56.11 -21.84
N LEU A 145 25.72 55.09 -22.69
CA LEU A 145 26.68 54.90 -23.79
C LEU A 145 26.55 56.01 -24.83
N ALA A 146 25.33 56.39 -25.20
CA ALA A 146 25.04 57.51 -26.10
C ALA A 146 25.55 58.84 -25.51
N ALA A 147 25.34 59.09 -24.21
CA ALA A 147 25.89 60.26 -23.53
C ALA A 147 27.44 60.27 -23.54
N ALA A 148 28.09 59.12 -23.31
CA ALA A 148 29.54 59.01 -23.37
C ALA A 148 30.10 59.16 -24.80
N ARG A 149 29.42 58.62 -25.82
CA ARG A 149 29.75 58.83 -27.24
C ARG A 149 29.57 60.30 -27.65
N ALA A 150 28.58 61.02 -27.12
CA ALA A 150 28.40 62.45 -27.36
C ALA A 150 29.51 63.31 -26.71
N LEU A 151 29.99 62.93 -25.51
CA LEU A 151 31.17 63.55 -24.91
C LEU A 151 32.44 63.31 -25.76
N ALA A 152 32.61 62.10 -26.30
CA ALA A 152 33.71 61.75 -27.19
C ALA A 152 33.69 62.57 -28.50
N ALA A 153 32.54 62.66 -29.17
CA ALA A 153 32.37 63.46 -30.38
C ALA A 153 32.69 64.96 -30.16
N SER A 154 32.27 65.51 -29.01
CA SER A 154 32.66 66.88 -28.63
C SER A 154 34.16 67.02 -28.30
N GLY A 155 34.86 65.93 -28.01
CA GLY A 155 36.32 65.86 -27.93
C GLY A 155 36.99 65.80 -29.30
N ASP A 156 36.40 65.07 -30.25
CA ASP A 156 36.86 64.99 -31.64
C ASP A 156 36.83 66.38 -32.30
N ASP A 157 35.71 67.11 -32.18
CA ASP A 157 35.56 68.49 -32.66
C ASP A 157 36.67 69.40 -32.11
N ALA A 158 36.90 69.37 -30.79
CA ALA A 158 37.93 70.17 -30.13
C ALA A 158 39.36 69.75 -30.52
N PHE A 159 39.60 68.47 -30.84
CA PHE A 159 40.89 67.97 -31.30
C PHE A 159 41.19 68.38 -32.74
N ILE A 160 40.18 68.37 -33.62
CA ILE A 160 40.27 68.85 -35.01
C ILE A 160 40.60 70.35 -35.07
N GLU A 161 40.07 71.14 -34.14
CA GLU A 161 40.38 72.57 -33.97
C GLU A 161 41.66 72.86 -33.16
N GLU A 162 42.49 71.86 -32.89
CA GLU A 162 43.73 71.96 -32.08
C GLU A 162 43.53 72.50 -30.64
N ARG A 163 42.28 72.51 -30.13
CA ARG A 163 41.91 72.91 -28.75
C ARG A 163 42.24 71.79 -27.74
N PHE A 164 43.49 71.34 -27.70
CA PHE A 164 43.93 70.13 -26.97
C PHE A 164 43.58 70.12 -25.46
N ASP A 165 43.59 71.27 -24.77
CA ASP A 165 43.18 71.35 -23.36
C ASP A 165 41.68 71.04 -23.16
N GLU A 166 40.81 71.45 -24.09
CA GLU A 166 39.38 71.15 -24.05
C GLU A 166 39.10 69.72 -24.51
N ALA A 167 39.74 69.27 -25.61
CA ALA A 167 39.64 67.89 -26.07
C ALA A 167 40.01 66.90 -24.94
N ARG A 168 41.12 67.15 -24.23
CA ARG A 168 41.53 66.35 -23.06
C ARG A 168 40.44 66.28 -21.99
N GLN A 169 39.77 67.40 -21.68
CA GLN A 169 38.67 67.39 -20.71
C GLN A 169 37.49 66.54 -21.22
N ARG A 170 37.04 66.73 -22.47
CA ARG A 170 35.91 65.99 -23.03
C ARG A 170 36.16 64.48 -23.06
N TYR A 171 37.35 64.02 -23.45
CA TYR A 171 37.70 62.60 -23.38
C TYR A 171 37.89 62.10 -21.93
N GLN A 172 38.34 62.94 -20.98
CA GLN A 172 38.36 62.57 -19.56
C GLN A 172 36.94 62.38 -19.00
N ASP A 173 36.00 63.24 -19.39
CA ASP A 173 34.58 63.12 -19.02
C ASP A 173 33.97 61.85 -19.64
N ALA A 174 34.22 61.60 -20.93
CA ALA A 174 33.76 60.40 -21.64
C ALA A 174 34.33 59.09 -21.02
N VAL A 175 35.64 59.04 -20.74
CA VAL A 175 36.29 57.90 -20.07
C VAL A 175 35.75 57.69 -18.64
N SER A 176 35.34 58.76 -17.96
CA SER A 176 34.71 58.66 -16.63
C SER A 176 33.29 58.10 -16.73
N ALA A 177 32.48 58.61 -17.67
CA ALA A 177 31.13 58.10 -17.92
C ALA A 177 31.10 56.61 -18.31
N LEU A 178 32.04 56.15 -19.15
CA LEU A 178 32.16 54.73 -19.49
C LEU A 178 32.57 53.86 -18.29
N LYS A 179 33.41 54.35 -17.37
CA LYS A 179 33.78 53.61 -16.15
C LYS A 179 32.62 53.51 -15.16
N GLU A 180 31.83 54.57 -15.01
CA GLU A 180 30.61 54.54 -14.20
C GLU A 180 29.58 53.55 -14.80
N LEU A 181 29.41 53.56 -16.12
CA LEU A 181 28.59 52.60 -16.84
C LEU A 181 29.08 51.16 -16.65
N GLN A 182 30.38 50.89 -16.82
CA GLN A 182 31.02 49.59 -16.59
C GLN A 182 30.81 49.10 -15.14
N GLY A 183 30.87 50.01 -14.16
CA GLY A 183 30.54 49.71 -12.76
C GLY A 183 29.12 49.15 -12.58
N THR A 184 28.15 49.63 -13.36
CA THR A 184 26.74 49.17 -13.28
C THR A 184 26.45 47.86 -14.02
N ALA A 185 27.43 47.26 -14.72
CA ALA A 185 27.27 45.97 -15.38
C ALA A 185 26.89 44.83 -14.40
N LYS A 186 27.34 44.89 -13.14
CA LYS A 186 26.94 43.92 -12.10
C LYS A 186 25.43 43.99 -11.85
N ASP A 187 24.88 45.18 -11.68
CA ASP A 187 23.49 45.39 -11.30
C ASP A 187 22.56 45.09 -12.49
N ALA A 188 23.01 45.41 -13.72
CA ALA A 188 22.35 44.98 -14.96
C ALA A 188 22.26 43.45 -15.08
N TYR A 189 23.33 42.73 -14.75
CA TYR A 189 23.33 41.26 -14.70
C TYR A 189 22.41 40.70 -13.61
N GLU A 190 22.39 41.28 -12.42
CA GLU A 190 21.51 40.82 -11.32
C GLU A 190 20.03 41.10 -11.64
N SER A 191 19.72 42.23 -12.29
CA SER A 191 18.38 42.52 -12.83
C SER A 191 17.99 41.57 -13.97
N ALA A 192 18.91 41.22 -14.87
CA ALA A 192 18.66 40.28 -15.95
C ALA A 192 18.38 38.86 -15.43
N LEU A 193 19.14 38.39 -14.42
CA LEU A 193 18.83 37.12 -13.75
C LEU A 193 17.45 37.12 -13.09
N GLN A 194 17.08 38.20 -12.39
CA GLN A 194 15.80 38.27 -11.70
C GLN A 194 14.64 38.26 -12.70
N ARG A 195 14.70 39.07 -13.77
CA ARG A 195 13.67 39.05 -14.82
C ARG A 195 13.52 37.70 -15.50
N GLY A 196 14.62 36.96 -15.69
CA GLY A 196 14.56 35.59 -16.23
C GLY A 196 13.89 34.60 -15.28
N LEU A 197 14.06 34.78 -13.97
CA LEU A 197 13.40 33.96 -12.95
C LEU A 197 11.91 34.30 -12.84
N ASP A 198 11.59 35.59 -12.74
CA ASP A 198 10.22 36.11 -12.73
C ASP A 198 9.45 35.60 -13.96
N ALA A 199 10.06 35.67 -15.15
CA ALA A 199 9.46 35.18 -16.40
C ALA A 199 9.27 33.65 -16.44
N ILE A 200 10.14 32.84 -15.80
CA ILE A 200 9.88 31.41 -15.64
C ILE A 200 8.68 31.16 -14.71
N GLU A 201 8.52 31.95 -13.64
CA GLU A 201 7.40 31.82 -12.70
C GLU A 201 6.07 32.30 -13.31
N ASP A 202 6.09 33.38 -14.11
CA ASP A 202 4.95 33.91 -14.87
C ASP A 202 4.63 33.14 -16.17
N ALA A 203 5.37 32.05 -16.46
CA ALA A 203 5.21 31.20 -17.65
C ALA A 203 5.46 31.91 -19.02
N LEU A 204 6.37 32.89 -19.02
CA LEU A 204 6.79 33.71 -20.16
C LEU A 204 8.15 33.24 -20.71
N SER A 205 8.11 32.32 -21.67
CA SER A 205 9.31 31.60 -22.15
C SER A 205 10.27 32.47 -22.98
N ASP A 206 9.75 33.33 -23.86
CA ASP A 206 10.57 34.22 -24.68
C ASP A 206 11.21 35.34 -23.84
N GLU A 207 10.46 35.96 -22.92
CA GLU A 207 10.99 36.94 -21.97
C GLU A 207 12.06 36.33 -21.05
N ALA A 208 11.91 35.05 -20.65
CA ALA A 208 12.93 34.34 -19.87
C ALA A 208 14.20 34.08 -20.69
N ARG A 209 14.08 33.60 -21.94
CA ARG A 209 15.22 33.42 -22.87
C ARG A 209 15.98 34.73 -23.04
N ASP A 210 15.26 35.80 -23.38
CA ASP A 210 15.81 37.12 -23.68
C ASP A 210 16.53 37.74 -22.48
N ALA A 211 16.04 37.51 -21.26
CA ALA A 211 16.66 37.94 -20.01
C ALA A 211 17.92 37.13 -19.65
N TYR A 212 17.91 35.80 -19.82
CA TYR A 212 19.09 34.97 -19.53
C TYR A 212 20.19 35.10 -20.60
N GLU A 213 19.83 35.31 -21.87
CA GLU A 213 20.79 35.71 -22.91
C GLU A 213 21.50 37.02 -22.55
N LEU A 214 20.77 38.03 -22.08
CA LEU A 214 21.37 39.29 -21.62
C LEU A 214 22.31 39.06 -20.43
N ALA A 215 21.92 38.23 -19.46
CA ALA A 215 22.78 37.88 -18.33
C ALA A 215 24.06 37.13 -18.78
N LEU A 216 23.97 36.27 -19.79
CA LEU A 216 25.13 35.60 -20.41
C LEU A 216 26.00 36.55 -21.24
N ALA A 217 25.42 37.52 -21.94
CA ALA A 217 26.18 38.54 -22.66
C ALA A 217 27.02 39.39 -21.69
N ILE A 218 26.44 39.81 -20.55
CA ILE A 218 27.15 40.58 -19.53
C ILE A 218 28.20 39.71 -18.78
N ARG A 219 27.92 38.41 -18.60
CA ARG A 219 28.78 37.46 -17.86
C ARG A 219 28.75 36.04 -18.46
N PRO A 220 29.58 35.76 -19.48
CA PRO A 220 29.54 34.48 -20.23
C PRO A 220 29.86 33.23 -19.39
N ASP A 221 30.60 33.37 -18.29
CA ASP A 221 30.96 32.29 -17.37
C ASP A 221 29.82 31.91 -16.40
N SER A 222 28.74 32.69 -16.32
CA SER A 222 27.64 32.46 -15.38
C SER A 222 26.94 31.12 -15.57
N SER A 223 27.16 30.19 -14.62
CA SER A 223 26.40 28.94 -14.56
C SER A 223 24.94 29.14 -14.17
N ALA A 224 24.60 30.25 -13.48
CA ALA A 224 23.24 30.58 -13.10
C ALA A 224 22.41 31.03 -14.32
N ALA A 225 22.96 31.94 -15.13
CA ALA A 225 22.31 32.38 -16.35
C ALA A 225 22.20 31.24 -17.38
N ARG A 226 23.21 30.36 -17.47
CA ARG A 226 23.16 29.19 -18.35
C ARG A 226 22.06 28.20 -17.99
N ARG A 227 21.94 27.81 -16.70
CA ARG A 227 20.82 26.97 -16.24
C ARG A 227 19.46 27.66 -16.41
N GLY A 228 19.41 28.99 -16.24
CA GLY A 228 18.22 29.77 -16.52
C GLY A 228 17.79 29.66 -17.98
N LEU A 229 18.71 29.84 -18.92
CA LEU A 229 18.46 29.70 -20.35
C LEU A 229 18.07 28.27 -20.73
N GLU A 230 18.80 27.25 -20.25
CA GLU A 230 18.49 25.82 -20.44
C GLU A 230 17.04 25.48 -20.01
N ARG A 231 16.55 26.08 -18.91
CA ARG A 231 15.17 25.91 -18.44
C ARG A 231 14.15 26.74 -19.25
N ALA A 232 14.51 27.96 -19.66
CA ALA A 232 13.67 28.81 -20.49
C ALA A 232 13.48 28.24 -21.92
N GLU A 233 14.51 27.59 -22.48
CA GLU A 233 14.44 26.89 -23.76
C GLU A 233 13.32 25.83 -23.78
N VAL A 234 13.18 25.03 -22.72
CA VAL A 234 12.17 23.94 -22.64
C VAL A 234 10.82 24.34 -22.03
N LEU A 235 10.67 25.58 -21.55
CA LEU A 235 9.55 25.99 -20.68
C LEU A 235 8.16 25.71 -21.28
N ASP A 236 7.96 25.99 -22.58
CA ASP A 236 6.66 25.78 -23.25
C ASP A 236 6.22 24.31 -23.26
N ALA A 237 7.18 23.40 -23.46
CA ALA A 237 6.95 21.96 -23.48
C ALA A 237 6.68 21.42 -22.08
N VAL A 238 7.44 21.89 -21.08
CA VAL A 238 7.22 21.61 -19.65
C VAL A 238 5.81 22.05 -19.24
N LEU A 239 5.40 23.27 -19.59
CA LEU A 239 4.08 23.81 -19.28
C LEU A 239 2.94 23.06 -19.99
N SER A 240 3.16 22.55 -21.21
CA SER A 240 2.18 21.66 -21.86
C SER A 240 2.02 20.37 -21.08
N ALA A 241 3.12 19.66 -20.81
CA ALA A 241 3.10 18.39 -20.08
C ALA A 241 2.54 18.52 -18.66
N VAL A 242 2.76 19.66 -17.97
CA VAL A 242 2.09 19.96 -16.68
C VAL A 242 0.58 20.08 -16.86
N ARG A 243 0.10 20.89 -17.81
CA ARG A 243 -1.35 21.07 -18.07
C ARG A 243 -2.03 19.77 -18.51
N ASP A 244 -1.38 18.97 -19.35
CA ASP A 244 -1.87 17.66 -19.78
C ASP A 244 -1.94 16.68 -18.59
N GLY A 245 -0.92 16.70 -17.71
CA GLY A 245 -0.91 15.93 -16.46
C GLY A 245 -2.01 16.32 -15.48
N GLU A 246 -2.28 17.63 -15.33
CA GLU A 246 -3.37 18.17 -14.52
C GLU A 246 -4.74 17.79 -15.10
N GLY A 247 -4.90 17.85 -16.42
CA GLY A 247 -6.09 17.39 -17.14
C GLY A 247 -6.39 15.91 -16.88
N HIS A 248 -5.38 15.05 -17.00
CA HIS A 248 -5.50 13.63 -16.67
C HIS A 248 -5.77 13.39 -15.17
N LEU A 249 -5.22 14.20 -14.25
CA LEU A 249 -5.55 14.12 -12.80
C LEU A 249 -7.02 14.47 -12.54
N ALA A 250 -7.56 15.48 -13.23
CA ALA A 250 -8.96 15.88 -13.13
C ALA A 250 -9.91 14.83 -13.73
N ALA A 251 -9.51 14.17 -14.83
CA ALA A 251 -10.23 13.06 -15.45
C ALA A 251 -10.15 11.74 -14.65
N GLY A 252 -9.21 11.61 -13.71
CA GLY A 252 -8.94 10.37 -12.97
C GLY A 252 -8.08 9.35 -13.73
N GLU A 253 -7.43 9.79 -14.81
CA GLU A 253 -6.54 9.00 -15.69
C GLU A 253 -5.12 8.96 -15.11
N LEU A 254 -5.02 8.45 -13.88
CA LEU A 254 -3.85 8.64 -13.01
C LEU A 254 -2.52 8.17 -13.63
N GLU A 255 -2.53 7.09 -14.39
CA GLU A 255 -1.34 6.57 -15.09
C GLU A 255 -0.88 7.49 -16.23
N ALA A 256 -1.80 8.14 -16.94
CA ALA A 256 -1.49 9.13 -17.97
C ALA A 256 -0.95 10.41 -17.32
N ALA A 257 -1.60 10.88 -16.24
CA ALA A 257 -1.11 12.01 -15.44
C ALA A 257 0.32 11.80 -14.94
N ARG A 258 0.58 10.64 -14.31
CA ARG A 258 1.91 10.23 -13.86
C ARG A 258 2.95 10.29 -14.98
N THR A 259 2.56 9.88 -16.20
CA THR A 259 3.45 9.84 -17.37
C THR A 259 3.76 11.25 -17.88
N GLN A 260 2.78 12.15 -17.95
CA GLN A 260 3.01 13.54 -18.37
C GLN A 260 3.87 14.32 -17.36
N PHE A 261 3.63 14.15 -16.05
CA PHE A 261 4.49 14.78 -15.04
C PHE A 261 5.90 14.19 -14.98
N GLU A 262 6.09 12.91 -15.33
CA GLU A 262 7.42 12.33 -15.51
C GLU A 262 8.12 12.95 -16.73
N ALA A 263 7.44 13.09 -17.87
CA ALA A 263 7.99 13.77 -19.06
C ALA A 263 8.35 15.26 -18.79
N ALA A 264 7.53 15.98 -18.03
CA ALA A 264 7.84 17.36 -17.61
C ALA A 264 9.13 17.46 -16.76
N LEU A 265 9.40 16.43 -15.94
CA LEU A 265 10.61 16.36 -15.10
C LEU A 265 11.84 15.78 -15.81
N GLU A 266 11.65 15.08 -16.94
CA GLU A 266 12.73 14.73 -17.87
C GLU A 266 13.22 15.96 -18.66
N LEU A 267 12.35 16.95 -18.90
CA LEU A 267 12.67 18.23 -19.50
C LEU A 267 13.25 19.24 -18.49
N ASP A 268 12.55 19.50 -17.39
CA ASP A 268 13.04 20.34 -16.29
C ASP A 268 12.78 19.70 -14.91
N ALA A 269 13.79 19.02 -14.40
CA ALA A 269 13.78 18.42 -13.06
C ALA A 269 13.66 19.45 -11.91
N GLU A 270 13.77 20.77 -12.19
CA GLU A 270 13.52 21.82 -11.20
C GLU A 270 12.03 22.19 -11.06
N THR A 271 11.16 21.84 -12.02
CA THR A 271 9.74 22.22 -12.07
C THR A 271 8.95 21.74 -10.84
N VAL A 272 8.40 22.68 -10.06
CA VAL A 272 7.70 22.39 -8.80
C VAL A 272 6.34 21.74 -9.03
N ALA A 273 5.52 22.28 -9.95
CA ALA A 273 4.18 21.78 -10.25
C ALA A 273 4.20 20.29 -10.67
N ALA A 274 5.09 19.92 -11.59
CA ALA A 274 5.24 18.54 -12.05
C ALA A 274 5.62 17.57 -10.90
N ARG A 275 6.51 17.96 -9.97
CA ARG A 275 6.81 17.11 -8.80
C ARG A 275 5.60 16.92 -7.89
N GLN A 276 4.81 17.97 -7.68
CA GLN A 276 3.60 17.91 -6.84
C GLN A 276 2.52 17.05 -7.50
N GLY A 277 2.22 17.28 -8.78
CA GLY A 277 1.28 16.49 -9.56
C GLY A 277 1.69 15.01 -9.66
N LEU A 278 2.99 14.72 -9.82
CA LEU A 278 3.51 13.35 -9.83
C LEU A 278 3.34 12.65 -8.47
N ALA A 279 3.60 13.36 -7.36
CA ALA A 279 3.40 12.84 -6.02
C ALA A 279 1.91 12.56 -5.73
N GLU A 280 1.02 13.47 -6.15
CA GLU A 280 -0.44 13.27 -6.06
C GLU A 280 -0.91 12.09 -6.92
N ALA A 281 -0.50 12.02 -8.20
CA ALA A 281 -0.85 10.92 -9.09
C ALA A 281 -0.45 9.57 -8.49
N ARG A 282 0.79 9.43 -8.00
CA ARG A 282 1.27 8.21 -7.33
C ARG A 282 0.46 7.89 -6.05
N SER A 283 0.13 8.89 -5.23
CA SER A 283 -0.71 8.71 -4.03
C SER A 283 -2.13 8.24 -4.36
N ARG A 284 -2.76 8.82 -5.39
CA ARG A 284 -4.08 8.42 -5.90
C ARG A 284 -4.04 7.00 -6.48
N ILE A 285 -2.98 6.61 -7.20
CA ILE A 285 -2.79 5.25 -7.75
C ILE A 285 -2.76 4.21 -6.63
N VAL A 286 -1.91 4.41 -5.62
CA VAL A 286 -1.81 3.50 -4.46
C VAL A 286 -3.14 3.40 -3.72
N THR A 287 -3.84 4.54 -3.52
CA THR A 287 -5.16 4.56 -2.88
C THR A 287 -6.22 3.81 -3.70
N ARG A 288 -6.24 3.95 -5.03
CA ARG A 288 -7.15 3.21 -5.91
C ARG A 288 -6.86 1.70 -5.89
N ALA A 289 -5.58 1.32 -5.92
CA ALA A 289 -5.15 -0.08 -5.84
C ALA A 289 -5.52 -0.71 -4.49
N PHE A 290 -5.30 0.01 -3.39
CA PHE A 290 -5.66 -0.39 -2.02
C PHE A 290 -7.17 -0.60 -1.88
N ASN A 291 -7.98 0.37 -2.31
CA ASN A 291 -9.45 0.24 -2.28
C ASN A 291 -9.92 -0.97 -3.10
N ALA A 292 -9.36 -1.17 -4.30
CA ALA A 292 -9.68 -2.33 -5.14
C ALA A 292 -9.24 -3.66 -4.50
N ALA A 293 -8.14 -3.68 -3.73
CA ALA A 293 -7.72 -4.85 -2.97
C ALA A 293 -8.69 -5.17 -1.81
N LEU A 294 -9.13 -4.17 -1.04
CA LEU A 294 -10.19 -4.34 -0.04
C LEU A 294 -11.50 -4.85 -0.66
N SER A 295 -11.96 -4.26 -1.77
CA SER A 295 -13.19 -4.72 -2.45
C SER A 295 -13.09 -6.18 -2.92
N ARG A 296 -11.93 -6.61 -3.43
CA ARG A 296 -11.69 -8.04 -3.74
C ARG A 296 -11.68 -8.91 -2.48
N GLY A 297 -11.07 -8.43 -1.39
CA GLY A 297 -11.02 -9.13 -0.10
C GLY A 297 -12.41 -9.41 0.47
N TYR A 298 -13.23 -8.37 0.64
CA TYR A 298 -14.59 -8.52 1.16
C TYR A 298 -15.51 -9.29 0.20
N GLY A 299 -15.40 -9.08 -1.12
CA GLY A 299 -16.17 -9.84 -2.10
C GLY A 299 -15.84 -11.34 -2.11
N ALA A 300 -14.55 -11.68 -1.99
CA ALA A 300 -14.09 -13.06 -1.87
C ALA A 300 -14.52 -13.69 -0.54
N LEU A 301 -14.43 -12.96 0.58
CA LEU A 301 -14.87 -13.39 1.91
C LEU A 301 -16.38 -13.69 1.92
N ALA A 302 -17.21 -12.77 1.39
CA ALA A 302 -18.65 -12.96 1.27
C ALA A 302 -19.04 -14.14 0.35
N SER A 303 -18.18 -14.47 -0.61
CA SER A 303 -18.33 -15.65 -1.49
C SER A 303 -17.74 -16.94 -0.91
N GLY A 304 -17.15 -16.92 0.30
CA GLY A 304 -16.47 -18.06 0.91
C GLY A 304 -15.09 -18.41 0.31
N HIS A 305 -14.55 -17.60 -0.60
CA HIS A 305 -13.23 -17.78 -1.22
C HIS A 305 -12.12 -17.26 -0.29
N LEU A 306 -11.95 -17.92 0.86
CA LEU A 306 -11.14 -17.44 1.99
C LEU A 306 -9.65 -17.22 1.64
N ASP A 307 -9.05 -18.05 0.80
CA ASP A 307 -7.64 -17.86 0.40
C ASP A 307 -7.47 -16.64 -0.50
N THR A 308 -8.37 -16.46 -1.47
CA THR A 308 -8.45 -15.25 -2.31
C THR A 308 -8.70 -13.99 -1.48
N ALA A 309 -9.53 -14.09 -0.44
CA ALA A 309 -9.75 -13.00 0.51
C ALA A 309 -8.47 -12.67 1.30
N ARG A 310 -7.79 -13.70 1.85
CA ARG A 310 -6.55 -13.55 2.62
C ARG A 310 -5.47 -12.86 1.81
N ASP A 311 -5.28 -13.24 0.56
CA ASP A 311 -4.24 -12.67 -0.30
C ASP A 311 -4.60 -11.27 -0.82
N ALA A 312 -5.89 -10.96 -0.98
CA ALA A 312 -6.35 -9.60 -1.30
C ALA A 312 -6.17 -8.63 -0.12
N PHE A 313 -6.47 -9.03 1.12
CA PHE A 313 -6.19 -8.20 2.30
C PHE A 313 -4.69 -8.07 2.58
N ARG A 314 -3.89 -9.13 2.36
CA ARG A 314 -2.42 -9.04 2.39
C ARG A 314 -1.88 -8.05 1.34
N GLU A 315 -2.46 -8.00 0.15
CA GLU A 315 -2.10 -7.00 -0.86
C GLU A 315 -2.46 -5.58 -0.43
N ALA A 316 -3.63 -5.37 0.19
CA ALA A 316 -3.97 -4.08 0.79
C ALA A 316 -2.93 -3.64 1.84
N LEU A 317 -2.42 -4.56 2.67
CA LEU A 317 -1.35 -4.27 3.64
C LEU A 317 0.03 -4.02 3.03
N ARG A 318 0.33 -4.54 1.83
CA ARG A 318 1.56 -4.16 1.08
C ARG A 318 1.46 -2.74 0.54
N LEU A 319 0.27 -2.33 0.12
CA LEU A 319 -0.02 -0.99 -0.41
C LEU A 319 -0.16 0.07 0.70
N ARG A 320 -0.65 -0.34 1.89
CA ARG A 320 -0.78 0.49 3.09
C ARG A 320 -0.57 -0.35 4.35
N SER A 321 0.66 -0.37 4.85
CA SER A 321 1.00 -1.00 6.13
C SER A 321 0.23 -0.38 7.30
N GLY A 322 -0.38 -1.19 8.17
CA GLY A 322 -1.17 -0.70 9.30
C GLY A 322 -2.57 -0.19 8.94
N SER A 323 -3.17 -0.72 7.86
CA SER A 323 -4.60 -0.53 7.58
C SER A 323 -5.42 -1.43 8.49
N SER A 324 -6.19 -0.82 9.40
CA SER A 324 -7.11 -1.56 10.27
C SER A 324 -8.18 -2.29 9.45
N GLU A 325 -8.63 -1.72 8.34
CA GLU A 325 -9.64 -2.35 7.47
C GLU A 325 -9.14 -3.67 6.87
N ALA A 326 -7.85 -3.73 6.50
CA ALA A 326 -7.23 -4.95 5.98
C ALA A 326 -6.86 -5.95 7.09
N GLU A 327 -6.49 -5.48 8.28
CA GLU A 327 -6.23 -6.33 9.46
C GLU A 327 -7.53 -6.96 10.00
N GLU A 328 -8.61 -6.20 10.09
CA GLU A 328 -9.97 -6.69 10.39
C GLU A 328 -10.44 -7.69 9.31
N GLY A 329 -10.20 -7.39 8.04
CA GLY A 329 -10.47 -8.30 6.92
C GLY A 329 -9.76 -9.65 7.07
N LEU A 330 -8.50 -9.66 7.52
CA LEU A 330 -7.77 -10.90 7.81
C LEU A 330 -8.34 -11.64 9.04
N LEU A 331 -8.71 -10.93 10.11
CA LEU A 331 -9.33 -11.55 11.28
C LEU A 331 -10.64 -12.27 10.93
N LEU A 332 -11.48 -11.67 10.09
CA LEU A 332 -12.71 -12.28 9.59
C LEU A 332 -12.43 -13.52 8.71
N VAL A 333 -11.34 -13.52 7.94
CA VAL A 333 -10.91 -14.69 7.15
C VAL A 333 -10.44 -15.84 8.06
N GLU A 334 -9.70 -15.56 9.13
CA GLU A 334 -9.27 -16.59 10.10
C GLU A 334 -10.47 -17.16 10.88
N GLN A 335 -11.43 -16.32 11.27
CA GLN A 335 -12.68 -16.78 11.89
C GLN A 335 -13.46 -17.70 10.93
N ALA A 336 -13.73 -17.25 9.70
CA ALA A 336 -14.46 -18.06 8.71
C ALA A 336 -13.72 -19.35 8.30
N SER A 337 -12.37 -19.37 8.41
CA SER A 337 -11.56 -20.58 8.22
C SER A 337 -11.76 -21.56 9.37
N THR A 338 -11.85 -21.05 10.59
CA THR A 338 -12.09 -21.84 11.82
C THR A 338 -13.49 -22.45 11.79
N ASP A 339 -14.52 -21.64 11.51
CA ASP A 339 -15.92 -22.09 11.36
C ASP A 339 -16.05 -23.21 10.32
N ARG A 340 -15.34 -23.09 9.18
CA ARG A 340 -15.29 -24.11 8.14
C ARG A 340 -14.62 -25.41 8.59
N ARG A 341 -13.52 -25.36 9.35
CA ARG A 341 -12.88 -26.58 9.86
C ARG A 341 -13.76 -27.26 10.91
N ILE A 342 -14.43 -26.49 11.77
CA ILE A 342 -15.42 -27.00 12.73
C ILE A 342 -16.56 -27.71 12.00
N GLU A 343 -17.08 -27.14 10.90
CA GLU A 343 -18.12 -27.77 10.09
C GLU A 343 -17.65 -29.06 9.40
N SER A 344 -16.43 -29.06 8.82
CA SER A 344 -15.80 -30.26 8.26
C SER A 344 -15.70 -31.37 9.31
N LEU A 345 -15.15 -31.05 10.49
CA LEU A 345 -15.03 -31.97 11.62
C LEU A 345 -16.39 -32.49 12.11
N ARG A 346 -17.44 -31.65 12.09
CA ARG A 346 -18.81 -32.06 12.42
C ARG A 346 -19.36 -33.08 11.42
N GLN A 347 -19.10 -32.89 10.13
CA GLN A 347 -19.54 -33.81 9.07
C GLN A 347 -18.74 -35.12 9.12
N GLU A 348 -17.40 -35.03 9.25
CA GLU A 348 -16.50 -36.17 9.43
C GLU A 348 -16.89 -37.01 10.65
N ALA A 349 -17.06 -36.39 11.83
CA ALA A 349 -17.47 -37.08 13.04
C ALA A 349 -18.88 -37.68 12.94
N THR A 350 -19.80 -37.03 12.23
CA THR A 350 -21.15 -37.58 11.99
C THR A 350 -21.08 -38.83 11.12
N ALA A 351 -20.33 -38.82 10.01
CA ALA A 351 -20.16 -39.99 9.14
C ALA A 351 -19.53 -41.17 9.89
N LEU A 352 -18.49 -40.93 10.70
CA LEU A 352 -17.88 -41.94 11.56
C LEU A 352 -18.87 -42.50 12.62
N MET A 353 -19.85 -41.71 13.06
CA MET A 353 -20.98 -42.16 13.91
C MET A 353 -22.11 -42.87 13.14
N GLU A 354 -22.06 -42.92 11.81
CA GLU A 354 -22.95 -43.73 10.97
C GLU A 354 -22.28 -45.05 10.57
N ASP A 355 -20.98 -45.01 10.25
CA ASP A 355 -20.10 -46.15 9.90
C ASP A 355 -19.61 -46.98 11.11
N GLU A 356 -20.15 -46.71 12.31
CA GLU A 356 -19.84 -47.40 13.58
C GLU A 356 -18.38 -47.22 14.07
N GLN A 357 -17.63 -46.25 13.53
CA GLN A 357 -16.23 -45.94 13.88
C GLN A 357 -16.14 -44.99 15.09
N TRP A 358 -16.55 -45.48 16.27
CA TRP A 358 -16.76 -44.67 17.48
C TRP A 358 -15.48 -44.03 18.03
N THR A 359 -14.32 -44.66 17.85
CA THR A 359 -13.03 -44.17 18.38
C THR A 359 -12.53 -42.98 17.55
N GLU A 360 -12.62 -43.10 16.23
CA GLU A 360 -12.27 -42.08 15.24
C GLU A 360 -13.25 -40.90 15.32
N ALA A 361 -14.55 -41.18 15.50
CA ALA A 361 -15.57 -40.15 15.76
C ALA A 361 -15.24 -39.34 17.02
N ALA A 362 -14.82 -40.01 18.11
CA ALA A 362 -14.39 -39.32 19.32
C ALA A 362 -13.20 -38.39 19.07
N GLN A 363 -12.20 -38.83 18.29
CA GLN A 363 -11.05 -38.01 17.91
C GLN A 363 -11.45 -36.76 17.12
N ARG A 364 -12.36 -36.87 16.14
CA ARG A 364 -12.84 -35.70 15.38
C ARG A 364 -13.64 -34.71 16.22
N TYR A 365 -14.36 -35.19 17.24
CA TYR A 365 -14.97 -34.31 18.24
C TYR A 365 -13.95 -33.70 19.22
N ASP A 366 -12.82 -34.37 19.49
CA ASP A 366 -11.70 -33.76 20.24
C ASP A 366 -11.00 -32.67 19.42
N GLU A 367 -10.65 -32.92 18.14
CA GLU A 367 -10.11 -31.91 17.22
C GLU A 367 -11.00 -30.64 17.15
N ALA A 368 -12.33 -30.81 17.13
CA ALA A 368 -13.25 -29.68 17.12
C ALA A 368 -13.20 -28.87 18.44
N LEU A 369 -12.99 -29.54 19.58
CA LEU A 369 -12.89 -28.90 20.89
C LEU A 369 -11.52 -28.25 21.16
N GLU A 370 -10.49 -28.56 20.35
CA GLU A 370 -9.23 -27.82 20.33
C GLU A 370 -9.36 -26.48 19.58
N LEU A 371 -10.28 -26.38 18.61
CA LEU A 371 -10.61 -25.13 17.89
C LEU A 371 -11.53 -24.23 18.71
N ASP A 372 -12.65 -24.78 19.22
CA ASP A 372 -13.48 -24.12 20.23
C ASP A 372 -13.95 -25.12 21.29
N GLY A 373 -13.42 -24.97 22.50
CA GLY A 373 -13.80 -25.79 23.64
C GLY A 373 -15.26 -25.63 24.07
N ALA A 374 -16.00 -24.60 23.64
CA ALA A 374 -17.40 -24.37 23.99
C ALA A 374 -18.41 -25.20 23.17
N LEU A 375 -18.00 -25.77 22.02
CA LEU A 375 -18.88 -26.47 21.08
C LEU A 375 -19.73 -27.59 21.73
N SER A 376 -21.03 -27.31 21.91
CA SER A 376 -21.97 -28.20 22.56
C SER A 376 -22.13 -29.54 21.83
N PHE A 377 -22.18 -29.50 20.49
CA PHE A 377 -22.30 -30.71 19.66
C PHE A 377 -21.09 -31.63 19.84
N ALA A 378 -19.87 -31.08 19.90
CA ALA A 378 -18.65 -31.86 20.03
C ALA A 378 -18.48 -32.42 21.45
N ARG A 379 -18.82 -31.64 22.49
CA ARG A 379 -18.87 -32.13 23.88
C ARG A 379 -19.81 -33.34 24.04
N GLN A 380 -21.01 -33.25 23.46
CA GLN A 380 -22.03 -34.32 23.52
C GLN A 380 -21.66 -35.50 22.63
N GLY A 381 -21.23 -35.25 21.39
CA GLY A 381 -20.78 -36.23 20.42
C GLY A 381 -19.64 -37.09 20.96
N ARG A 382 -18.55 -36.46 21.43
CA ARG A 382 -17.43 -37.15 22.10
C ARG A 382 -17.89 -38.01 23.27
N SER A 383 -18.82 -37.50 24.08
CA SER A 383 -19.37 -38.23 25.23
C SER A 383 -20.17 -39.47 24.81
N LYS A 384 -20.92 -39.40 23.71
CA LYS A 384 -21.63 -40.56 23.14
C LYS A 384 -20.66 -41.54 22.49
N ALA A 385 -19.78 -41.05 21.62
CA ALA A 385 -18.78 -41.83 20.89
C ALA A 385 -17.89 -42.66 21.82
N ARG A 386 -17.26 -42.02 22.82
CA ARG A 386 -16.41 -42.74 23.81
C ARG A 386 -17.18 -43.77 24.65
N ARG A 387 -18.49 -43.58 24.89
CA ARG A 387 -19.33 -44.61 25.56
C ARG A 387 -19.59 -45.81 24.65
N LEU A 388 -19.85 -45.58 23.37
CA LEU A 388 -20.10 -46.66 22.40
C LEU A 388 -18.82 -47.47 22.16
N ALA A 389 -17.69 -46.80 21.93
CA ALA A 389 -16.37 -47.44 21.82
C ALA A 389 -16.06 -48.36 23.02
N ALA A 390 -16.24 -47.86 24.26
CA ALA A 390 -15.96 -48.65 25.47
C ALA A 390 -16.97 -49.79 25.72
N LEU A 391 -18.19 -49.71 25.17
CA LEU A 391 -19.16 -50.81 25.20
C LEU A 391 -18.82 -51.88 24.15
N GLU A 392 -18.41 -51.46 22.97
CA GLU A 392 -17.98 -52.32 21.87
C GLU A 392 -16.68 -53.06 22.18
N GLU A 393 -15.67 -52.38 22.72
CA GLU A 393 -14.41 -53.00 23.19
C GLU A 393 -14.69 -54.14 24.19
N ARG A 394 -15.52 -53.88 25.20
CA ARG A 394 -15.95 -54.90 26.19
C ARG A 394 -16.75 -56.04 25.56
N MET A 395 -17.58 -55.74 24.55
CA MET A 395 -18.38 -56.73 23.82
C MET A 395 -17.48 -57.66 23.00
N LEU A 396 -16.56 -57.10 22.23
CA LEU A 396 -15.61 -57.84 21.40
C LEU A 396 -14.59 -58.63 22.25
N GLU A 397 -14.13 -58.09 23.39
CA GLU A 397 -13.31 -58.87 24.34
C GLU A 397 -14.08 -60.09 24.88
N THR A 398 -15.35 -59.92 25.23
CA THR A 398 -16.19 -61.00 25.77
C THR A 398 -16.46 -62.07 24.71
N LEU A 399 -16.80 -61.67 23.47
CA LEU A 399 -16.98 -62.56 22.33
C LEU A 399 -15.68 -63.32 21.97
N GLY A 400 -14.52 -62.67 22.12
CA GLY A 400 -13.20 -63.27 21.87
C GLY A 400 -12.72 -64.24 22.96
N GLN A 401 -13.35 -64.29 24.13
CA GLN A 401 -12.91 -65.10 25.29
C GLN A 401 -14.01 -66.01 25.87
N PRO A 402 -14.75 -66.79 25.05
CA PRO A 402 -15.97 -67.49 25.47
C PRO A 402 -15.73 -68.54 26.57
N ASP A 403 -14.56 -69.19 26.62
CA ASP A 403 -14.21 -70.17 27.67
C ASP A 403 -14.31 -69.61 29.10
N ARG A 404 -14.15 -68.29 29.28
CA ARG A 404 -14.17 -67.62 30.59
C ARG A 404 -15.57 -67.45 31.17
N LEU A 405 -16.62 -67.58 30.35
CA LEU A 405 -18.02 -67.52 30.78
C LEU A 405 -18.45 -68.73 31.65
N SER A 406 -17.58 -69.72 31.76
CA SER A 406 -17.64 -70.78 32.77
C SER A 406 -17.56 -70.25 34.22
N GLU A 407 -16.91 -69.09 34.44
CA GLU A 407 -16.78 -68.46 35.76
C GLU A 407 -18.02 -67.61 36.10
N ASP A 408 -18.61 -67.82 37.30
CA ASP A 408 -19.81 -67.09 37.72
C ASP A 408 -19.67 -65.56 37.71
N VAL A 409 -18.49 -65.03 38.05
CA VAL A 409 -18.21 -63.58 38.04
C VAL A 409 -18.23 -63.04 36.61
N VAL A 410 -17.46 -63.66 35.71
CA VAL A 410 -17.38 -63.24 34.30
C VAL A 410 -18.75 -63.37 33.61
N LEU A 411 -19.52 -64.42 33.91
CA LEU A 411 -20.89 -64.57 33.41
C LEU A 411 -21.84 -63.50 33.96
N ALA A 412 -21.69 -63.09 35.24
CA ALA A 412 -22.49 -62.02 35.83
C ALA A 412 -22.16 -60.64 35.23
N ASP A 413 -20.87 -60.36 35.01
CA ASP A 413 -20.38 -59.12 34.40
C ASP A 413 -20.80 -59.02 32.93
N ALA A 414 -20.64 -60.09 32.14
CA ALA A 414 -21.09 -60.15 30.75
C ALA A 414 -22.63 -60.03 30.63
N ARG A 415 -23.39 -60.58 31.59
CA ARG A 415 -24.84 -60.33 31.71
C ARG A 415 -25.18 -58.89 32.12
N SER A 416 -24.28 -58.14 32.73
CA SER A 416 -24.44 -56.70 32.93
C SER A 416 -24.17 -55.91 31.66
N LEU A 417 -23.06 -56.22 30.99
CA LEU A 417 -22.72 -55.68 29.69
C LEU A 417 -23.88 -55.87 28.69
N LEU A 418 -24.51 -57.05 28.61
CA LEU A 418 -25.68 -57.25 27.74
C LEU A 418 -26.88 -56.35 28.10
N ARG A 419 -27.08 -55.99 29.38
CA ARG A 419 -28.11 -55.01 29.77
C ARG A 419 -27.74 -53.58 29.39
N GLU A 420 -26.46 -53.23 29.53
CA GLU A 420 -25.91 -51.92 29.13
C GLU A 420 -25.99 -51.73 27.61
N LEU A 421 -25.63 -52.76 26.83
CA LEU A 421 -25.72 -52.79 25.36
C LEU A 421 -27.17 -52.68 24.87
N ARG A 422 -28.12 -53.41 25.49
CA ARG A 422 -29.55 -53.33 25.18
C ARG A 422 -30.20 -51.99 25.56
N ALA A 423 -29.54 -51.17 26.38
CA ALA A 423 -29.98 -49.82 26.71
C ALA A 423 -29.48 -48.76 25.71
N VAL A 424 -28.72 -49.14 24.67
CA VAL A 424 -28.35 -48.24 23.58
C VAL A 424 -29.56 -47.99 22.68
N GLU A 425 -30.03 -46.75 22.68
CA GLU A 425 -31.13 -46.30 21.80
C GLU A 425 -30.71 -46.32 20.33
N HIS A 426 -31.56 -46.90 19.48
CA HIS A 426 -31.37 -47.01 18.03
C HIS A 426 -29.99 -47.57 17.61
N PRO A 427 -29.67 -48.83 18.00
CA PRO A 427 -28.41 -49.45 17.62
C PRO A 427 -28.30 -49.58 16.09
N ARG A 428 -27.10 -49.33 15.56
CA ARG A 428 -26.77 -49.54 14.15
C ARG A 428 -26.59 -51.04 13.85
N PRO A 429 -26.62 -51.47 12.57
CA PRO A 429 -26.76 -52.89 12.23
C PRO A 429 -25.60 -53.80 12.68
N GLY A 430 -24.34 -53.34 12.62
CA GLY A 430 -23.19 -54.12 13.06
C GLY A 430 -23.17 -54.30 14.57
N PHE A 431 -23.38 -53.22 15.33
CA PHE A 431 -23.52 -53.25 16.78
C PHE A 431 -24.68 -54.17 17.20
N ALA A 432 -25.85 -54.05 16.55
CA ALA A 432 -27.00 -54.92 16.83
C ALA A 432 -26.71 -56.41 16.56
N ALA A 433 -25.93 -56.74 15.53
CA ALA A 433 -25.51 -58.11 15.23
C ALA A 433 -24.60 -58.69 16.32
N HIS A 434 -23.56 -57.96 16.76
CA HIS A 434 -22.68 -58.40 17.84
C HIS A 434 -23.41 -58.51 19.19
N VAL A 435 -24.43 -57.67 19.46
CA VAL A 435 -25.28 -57.79 20.64
C VAL A 435 -26.10 -59.09 20.62
N ALA A 436 -26.62 -59.49 19.45
CA ALA A 436 -27.34 -60.75 19.27
C ALA A 436 -26.40 -61.97 19.37
N GLU A 437 -25.16 -61.86 18.87
CA GLU A 437 -24.14 -62.90 19.03
C GLU A 437 -23.76 -63.09 20.51
N LEU A 438 -23.55 -61.99 21.25
CA LEU A 438 -23.26 -62.04 22.68
C LEU A 438 -24.45 -62.60 23.48
N GLU A 439 -25.68 -62.28 23.10
CA GLU A 439 -26.88 -62.89 23.69
C GLU A 439 -26.90 -64.41 23.50
N GLN A 440 -26.73 -64.90 22.27
CA GLN A 440 -26.69 -66.33 21.97
C GLN A 440 -25.53 -67.04 22.70
N LEU A 441 -24.34 -66.41 22.74
CA LEU A 441 -23.19 -66.92 23.49
C LEU A 441 -23.50 -67.04 24.98
N LEU A 442 -24.18 -66.06 25.58
CA LEU A 442 -24.53 -66.06 27.00
C LEU A 442 -25.66 -67.02 27.37
N GLU A 443 -26.58 -67.34 26.44
CA GLU A 443 -27.53 -68.44 26.61
C GLU A 443 -26.82 -69.80 26.62
N VAL A 444 -25.96 -70.05 25.61
CA VAL A 444 -25.21 -71.30 25.47
C VAL A 444 -24.24 -71.52 26.63
N ALA A 445 -23.47 -70.49 27.01
CA ALA A 445 -22.52 -70.59 28.12
C ALA A 445 -23.20 -70.73 29.49
N ALA A 446 -24.46 -70.29 29.65
CA ALA A 446 -25.19 -70.41 30.92
C ALA A 446 -25.66 -71.84 31.24
N ALA A 447 -25.90 -72.67 30.21
CA ALA A 447 -26.49 -73.99 30.34
C ALA A 447 -25.49 -75.03 30.92
N PRO A 448 -25.75 -75.64 32.09
CA PRO A 448 -24.88 -76.68 32.62
C PRO A 448 -24.95 -77.99 31.80
N VAL A 449 -23.80 -78.62 31.62
CA VAL A 449 -23.60 -79.84 30.82
C VAL A 449 -23.05 -80.94 31.73
N THR A 450 -23.55 -82.18 31.59
CA THR A 450 -23.10 -83.32 32.42
C THR A 450 -21.75 -83.86 31.95
N VAL A 451 -20.71 -83.61 32.74
CA VAL A 451 -19.35 -84.12 32.52
C VAL A 451 -19.12 -85.39 33.34
N ARG A 452 -18.53 -86.41 32.70
CA ARG A 452 -18.07 -87.64 33.35
C ARG A 452 -16.59 -87.50 33.73
N LEU A 453 -16.29 -87.69 35.01
CA LEU A 453 -14.93 -87.74 35.57
C LEU A 453 -14.61 -89.18 35.95
N ARG A 454 -13.34 -89.58 35.82
CA ARG A 454 -12.84 -90.87 36.32
C ARG A 454 -11.51 -90.71 37.07
N SER A 455 -11.33 -91.51 38.11
CA SER A 455 -10.16 -91.53 39.00
C SER A 455 -9.87 -92.97 39.46
N ASP A 456 -8.86 -93.17 40.31
CA ASP A 456 -8.38 -94.48 40.79
C ASP A 456 -8.98 -94.90 42.15
N GLY A 457 -10.02 -94.22 42.64
CA GLY A 457 -10.63 -94.47 43.95
C GLY A 457 -9.79 -94.00 45.15
N ALA A 458 -8.52 -93.63 44.96
CA ALA A 458 -7.60 -93.24 46.02
C ALA A 458 -7.19 -91.74 45.94
N THR A 459 -7.01 -91.20 44.73
CA THR A 459 -6.66 -89.80 44.48
C THR A 459 -7.79 -88.87 44.92
N GLU A 460 -7.52 -87.92 45.80
CA GLU A 460 -8.46 -86.85 46.14
C GLU A 460 -8.48 -85.82 45.00
N VAL A 461 -9.61 -85.70 44.32
CA VAL A 461 -9.78 -84.80 43.16
C VAL A 461 -10.53 -83.53 43.57
N THR A 462 -10.03 -82.38 43.11
CA THR A 462 -10.68 -81.07 43.22
C THR A 462 -10.72 -80.41 41.85
N ILE A 463 -11.86 -79.85 41.45
CA ILE A 463 -11.93 -78.91 40.33
C ILE A 463 -11.78 -77.52 40.92
N LEU A 464 -10.73 -76.80 40.50
CA LEU A 464 -10.39 -75.49 41.05
C LEU A 464 -11.56 -74.52 40.84
N ARG A 465 -11.86 -73.74 41.89
CA ARG A 465 -12.95 -72.75 41.93
C ARG A 465 -14.38 -73.30 41.78
N VAL A 466 -14.56 -74.61 41.57
CA VAL A 466 -15.88 -75.27 41.48
C VAL A 466 -16.17 -76.10 42.73
N ALA A 467 -15.46 -77.21 42.94
CA ALA A 467 -15.79 -78.17 43.99
C ALA A 467 -14.62 -79.10 44.34
N ARG A 468 -14.51 -79.45 45.64
CA ARG A 468 -13.75 -80.62 46.08
C ARG A 468 -14.62 -81.86 45.91
N LEU A 469 -14.12 -82.87 45.20
CA LEU A 469 -14.90 -84.05 44.79
C LEU A 469 -14.55 -85.31 45.58
N GLY A 470 -13.49 -85.28 46.38
CA GLY A 470 -12.98 -86.45 47.11
C GLY A 470 -12.38 -87.49 46.17
N SER A 471 -12.24 -88.72 46.67
CA SER A 471 -11.78 -89.88 45.88
C SER A 471 -12.96 -90.68 45.34
N PHE A 472 -12.88 -91.14 44.09
CA PHE A 472 -13.95 -91.88 43.38
C PHE A 472 -13.39 -92.68 42.19
N GLU A 473 -14.19 -93.57 41.59
CA GLU A 473 -13.83 -94.29 40.34
C GLU A 473 -14.49 -93.66 39.10
N GLU A 474 -15.81 -93.44 39.14
CA GLU A 474 -16.54 -92.55 38.22
C GLU A 474 -17.37 -91.55 39.04
N ARG A 475 -17.41 -90.29 38.60
CA ARG A 475 -18.32 -89.27 39.14
C ARG A 475 -18.89 -88.44 38.00
N ARG A 476 -20.14 -88.00 38.15
CA ARG A 476 -20.78 -87.04 37.23
C ARG A 476 -20.92 -85.69 37.94
N ILE A 477 -20.73 -84.62 37.19
CA ILE A 477 -20.89 -83.24 37.65
C ILE A 477 -21.46 -82.41 36.52
N GLU A 478 -22.29 -81.41 36.85
CA GLU A 478 -22.73 -80.41 35.90
C GLU A 478 -21.71 -79.26 35.89
N LEU A 479 -21.16 -78.96 34.73
CA LEU A 479 -20.24 -77.84 34.48
C LEU A 479 -20.77 -77.04 33.30
N ARG A 480 -20.60 -75.71 33.30
CA ARG A 480 -20.89 -74.90 32.11
C ARG A 480 -19.86 -75.17 31.01
N PRO A 481 -20.11 -74.77 29.75
CA PRO A 481 -19.09 -74.82 28.71
C PRO A 481 -17.92 -73.87 29.06
N GLY A 482 -16.69 -74.28 28.74
CA GLY A 482 -15.48 -73.50 28.97
C GLY A 482 -14.30 -74.30 29.52
N LEU A 483 -13.25 -73.61 29.95
CA LEU A 483 -11.98 -74.21 30.37
C LEU A 483 -11.89 -74.39 31.89
N TYR A 484 -11.59 -75.62 32.34
CA TYR A 484 -11.46 -75.97 33.75
C TYR A 484 -10.09 -76.58 34.08
N THR A 485 -9.64 -76.37 35.31
CA THR A 485 -8.48 -77.05 35.89
C THR A 485 -8.93 -78.00 37.00
N ALA A 486 -8.57 -79.27 36.89
CA ALA A 486 -8.63 -80.23 37.99
C ALA A 486 -7.24 -80.47 38.59
N THR A 487 -7.21 -80.71 39.90
CA THR A 487 -6.02 -81.15 40.64
C THR A 487 -6.33 -82.44 41.38
N GLY A 488 -5.50 -83.47 41.19
CA GLY A 488 -5.52 -84.70 41.97
C GLY A 488 -4.34 -84.75 42.93
N SER A 489 -4.60 -84.99 44.23
CA SER A 489 -3.58 -85.15 45.26
C SER A 489 -3.72 -86.49 45.99
N ARG A 490 -2.61 -87.03 46.48
CA ARG A 490 -2.60 -88.31 47.22
C ARG A 490 -1.33 -88.40 48.09
N PRO A 491 -1.45 -88.69 49.41
CA PRO A 491 -0.28 -88.81 50.29
C PRO A 491 0.77 -89.80 49.77
N GLY A 492 2.02 -89.34 49.64
CA GLY A 492 3.13 -90.12 49.09
C GLY A 492 3.21 -90.18 47.56
N TYR A 493 2.40 -89.40 46.85
CA TYR A 493 2.44 -89.27 45.39
C TYR A 493 2.51 -87.79 44.99
N ARG A 494 2.98 -87.52 43.77
CA ARG A 494 3.07 -86.18 43.21
C ARG A 494 1.69 -85.70 42.75
N ASP A 495 1.33 -84.47 43.11
CA ASP A 495 0.10 -83.83 42.65
C ASP A 495 0.06 -83.70 41.13
N VAL A 496 -1.10 -83.98 40.54
CA VAL A 496 -1.37 -83.87 39.10
C VAL A 496 -2.33 -82.72 38.83
N ARG A 497 -1.96 -81.81 37.92
CA ARG A 497 -2.83 -80.75 37.38
C ARG A 497 -3.22 -81.11 35.95
N LEU A 498 -4.53 -81.16 35.68
CA LEU A 498 -5.09 -81.39 34.34
C LEU A 498 -5.98 -80.21 33.96
N GLU A 499 -5.81 -79.72 32.73
CA GLU A 499 -6.68 -78.70 32.15
C GLU A 499 -7.53 -79.33 31.03
N PHE A 500 -8.83 -79.06 31.03
CA PHE A 500 -9.80 -79.65 30.10
C PHE A 500 -10.90 -78.65 29.75
N ARG A 501 -11.32 -78.66 28.48
CA ARG A 501 -12.47 -77.86 28.01
C ARG A 501 -13.75 -78.71 28.08
N VAL A 502 -14.83 -78.11 28.57
CA VAL A 502 -16.20 -78.63 28.49
C VAL A 502 -16.85 -78.01 27.24
N ALA A 503 -17.28 -78.85 26.31
CA ALA A 503 -17.98 -78.41 25.10
C ALA A 503 -19.49 -78.24 25.34
N ALA A 504 -20.11 -77.28 24.65
CA ALA A 504 -21.51 -76.91 24.85
C ALA A 504 -22.54 -77.95 24.37
N ASP A 505 -22.14 -78.85 23.48
CA ASP A 505 -22.94 -79.98 23.01
C ASP A 505 -22.83 -81.22 23.93
N GLY A 506 -21.96 -81.18 24.95
CA GLY A 506 -21.65 -82.32 25.80
C GLY A 506 -20.86 -83.44 25.11
N SER A 507 -20.27 -83.21 23.93
CA SER A 507 -19.39 -84.19 23.30
C SER A 507 -18.04 -84.24 24.04
N GLY A 508 -17.90 -85.23 24.92
CA GLY A 508 -16.76 -85.34 25.83
C GLY A 508 -16.39 -86.79 26.13
N ASN A 509 -15.11 -87.10 25.89
CA ASN A 509 -14.46 -88.25 26.53
C ASN A 509 -14.46 -88.05 28.07
N PRO A 510 -14.56 -89.13 28.86
CA PRO A 510 -14.49 -89.00 30.31
C PRO A 510 -13.13 -88.41 30.73
N VAL A 511 -13.16 -87.39 31.57
CA VAL A 511 -11.97 -86.67 32.04
C VAL A 511 -11.29 -87.52 33.13
N ILE A 512 -10.07 -87.99 32.87
CA ILE A 512 -9.34 -88.93 33.75
C ILE A 512 -8.31 -88.17 34.58
N ILE A 513 -8.42 -88.22 35.90
CA ILE A 513 -7.51 -87.54 36.85
C ILE A 513 -7.10 -88.54 37.94
N ARG A 514 -5.80 -88.85 38.04
CA ARG A 514 -5.22 -89.75 39.06
C ARG A 514 -3.74 -89.45 39.25
N THR A 515 -3.18 -89.73 40.43
CA THR A 515 -1.73 -89.58 40.69
C THR A 515 -0.98 -90.88 40.35
N GLU A 516 -0.01 -90.82 39.44
CA GLU A 516 0.77 -92.01 39.01
C GLU A 516 2.22 -92.03 39.55
N GLU A 517 2.84 -90.88 39.73
CA GLU A 517 4.23 -90.77 40.19
C GLU A 517 4.30 -90.75 41.73
N ARG A 518 5.10 -91.67 42.30
CA ARG A 518 5.30 -91.80 43.75
C ARG A 518 6.50 -90.95 44.21
N ILE A 519 6.39 -90.35 45.39
CA ILE A 519 7.46 -89.62 46.11
C ILE A 519 8.24 -90.59 47.01
#